data_AF-A0A7Y5K0K7-F1
#
_entry.id   AF-A0A7Y5K0K7-F1
#
_cell.length_a   1.000
_cell.length_b   1.000
_cell.length_c   1.000
_cell.angle_alpha   90.00
_cell.angle_beta   90.00
_cell.angle_gamma   90.00
#
_symmetry.space_group_name_H-M   'P 1'
#
loop_
_entity.id
_entity.type
_entity.pdbx_description
1 polymer ?
#
loop_
_entity_poly.entity_id
_entity_poly.type
_entity_poly.pdbx_seq_one_letter_code
_entity_poly.pdbx_strand_id
1 'polypeptide(L)'
;MLASEIREMAPADIQARIAELEEERFRLRFRSATEQLEEPLRLRAIRRDIARLKTVLRQQELGQVAQTTTPAAAPKKRAAKKTASAGK
;
A
#
# COMPACT_ATOMS: atom_id res chain seq x y z
N MET A 1 17.19 2.13 -1.89
CA MET A 1 17.18 1.07 -2.91
C MET A 1 17.03 1.60 -4.33
N LEU A 2 17.57 0.90 -5.34
CA LEU A 2 17.32 1.14 -6.76
C LEU A 2 15.98 0.51 -7.19
N ALA A 3 15.24 1.18 -8.08
CA ALA A 3 13.92 0.71 -8.52
C ALA A 3 14.00 -0.55 -9.41
N SER A 4 15.14 -0.77 -10.07
CA SER A 4 15.37 -1.91 -10.97
C SER A 4 15.41 -3.23 -10.18
N GLU A 5 16.16 -3.26 -9.08
CA GLU A 5 16.29 -4.41 -8.19
C GLU A 5 14.94 -4.85 -7.62
N ILE A 6 14.06 -3.89 -7.32
CA ILE A 6 12.73 -4.17 -6.76
C ILE A 6 11.80 -4.85 -7.77
N ARG A 7 11.99 -4.59 -9.07
CA ARG A 7 11.14 -5.16 -10.12
C ARG A 7 11.49 -6.62 -10.44
N GLU A 8 12.72 -7.02 -10.18
CA GLU A 8 13.22 -8.39 -10.43
C GLU A 8 12.88 -9.36 -9.28
N MET A 9 12.50 -8.84 -8.11
CA MET A 9 12.10 -9.67 -6.96
C MET A 9 10.70 -10.29 -7.13
N ALA A 10 10.50 -11.45 -6.51
CA ALA A 10 9.19 -12.08 -6.45
C ALA A 10 8.23 -11.28 -5.55
N PRO A 11 6.91 -11.32 -5.81
CA PRO A 11 5.94 -10.58 -5.00
C PRO A 11 5.95 -10.98 -3.51
N ALA A 12 6.23 -12.26 -3.21
CA ALA A 12 6.36 -12.75 -1.84
C ALA A 12 7.57 -12.13 -1.11
N ASP A 13 8.71 -12.04 -1.79
CA ASP A 13 9.93 -11.43 -1.25
C ASP A 13 9.74 -9.92 -1.00
N ILE A 14 9.02 -9.25 -1.90
CA ILE A 14 8.65 -7.83 -1.73
C ILE A 14 7.80 -7.65 -0.46
N GLN A 15 6.84 -8.53 -0.20
CA GLN A 15 6.02 -8.48 1.02
C GLN A 15 6.83 -8.74 2.29
N ALA A 16 7.71 -9.75 2.28
CA ALA A 16 8.62 -10.02 3.38
C ALA A 16 9.50 -8.80 3.68
N ARG A 17 10.04 -8.17 2.64
CA ARG A 17 10.90 -6.99 2.78
C ARG A 17 10.15 -5.77 3.32
N ILE A 18 8.87 -5.61 2.96
CA ILE A 18 8.02 -4.56 3.53
C ILE A 18 7.87 -4.78 5.05
N ALA A 19 7.62 -6.01 5.50
CA ALA A 19 7.46 -6.33 6.92
C ALA A 19 8.75 -6.04 7.71
N GLU A 20 9.91 -6.46 7.20
CA GLU A 20 11.22 -6.16 7.81
C GLU A 20 11.45 -4.66 8.00
N LEU A 21 11.18 -3.87 6.95
CA LEU A 21 11.36 -2.41 6.97
C LEU A 21 10.34 -1.71 7.89
N GLU A 22 9.13 -2.24 8.02
CA GLU A 22 8.12 -1.72 8.94
C GLU A 22 8.52 -1.97 10.41
N GLU A 23 9.10 -3.12 10.72
CA GLU A 23 9.69 -3.39 12.04
C GLU A 23 10.88 -2.48 12.35
N GLU A 24 11.82 -2.32 11.41
CA GLU A 24 12.97 -1.42 11.58
C GLU A 24 12.49 0.01 11.83
N ARG A 25 11.49 0.48 11.06
CA ARG A 25 10.87 1.78 11.25
C ARG A 25 10.22 1.90 12.64
N PHE A 26 9.54 0.87 13.13
CA PHE A 26 8.93 0.89 14.46
C PHE A 26 9.99 1.01 15.56
N ARG A 27 11.05 0.19 15.48
CA ARG A 27 12.18 0.24 16.43
C ARG A 27 12.85 1.61 16.44
N LEU A 28 13.12 2.19 15.27
CA LEU A 28 13.72 3.53 15.15
C LEU A 28 12.79 4.62 15.68
N ARG A 29 11.48 4.54 15.47
CA ARG A 29 10.53 5.48 16.07
C ARG A 29 10.47 5.37 17.58
N PHE A 30 10.57 4.15 18.12
CA PHE A 30 10.61 3.93 19.55
C PHE A 30 11.88 4.52 20.17
N ARG A 31 13.05 4.25 19.58
CA ARG A 31 14.33 4.84 20.02
C ARG A 31 14.33 6.37 19.91
N SER A 32 13.67 6.92 18.88
CA SER A 32 13.51 8.37 18.71
C SER A 32 12.76 9.07 19.82
N ALA A 33 11.91 8.34 20.55
CA ALA A 33 11.12 8.91 21.63
C ALA A 33 11.92 8.98 22.93
N THR A 34 12.91 8.08 23.10
CA THR A 34 13.72 7.98 24.31
C THR A 34 15.06 8.71 24.18
N GLU A 35 15.64 8.72 22.98
CA GLU A 35 16.97 9.25 22.69
C GLU A 35 17.00 9.99 21.35
N GLN A 36 17.98 10.87 21.18
CA GLN A 36 18.21 11.56 19.93
C GLN A 36 18.77 10.56 18.90
N LEU A 37 18.11 10.38 17.75
CA LEU A 37 18.60 9.45 16.72
C LEU A 37 19.96 9.91 16.21
N GLU A 38 20.89 8.96 16.14
CA GLU A 38 22.16 9.13 15.42
C GLU A 38 21.91 9.31 13.91
N GLU A 39 20.91 8.61 13.35
CA GLU A 39 20.57 8.67 11.92
C GLU A 39 19.10 9.06 11.67
N PRO A 40 18.73 10.34 11.82
CA PRO A 40 17.36 10.80 11.54
C PRO A 40 16.98 10.65 10.06
N LEU A 41 17.96 10.64 9.15
CA LEU A 41 17.76 10.41 7.72
C LEU A 41 17.31 8.96 7.40
N ARG A 42 17.65 7.99 8.26
CA ARG A 42 17.29 6.58 8.09
C ARG A 42 15.77 6.38 8.09
N LEU A 43 15.04 7.07 8.98
CA LEU A 43 13.58 7.07 9.00
C LEU A 43 12.95 7.60 7.70
N ARG A 44 13.59 8.57 7.04
CA ARG A 44 13.15 9.07 5.72
C ARG A 44 13.46 8.06 4.62
N ALA A 45 14.63 7.42 4.65
CA ALA A 45 15.03 6.40 3.69
C ALA A 45 14.10 5.18 3.73
N ILE A 46 13.87 4.60 4.92
CA ILE A 46 12.98 3.44 5.11
C ILE A 46 11.57 3.73 4.59
N ARG A 47 11.03 4.93 4.88
CA ARG A 47 9.69 5.33 4.39
C ARG A 47 9.61 5.36 2.87
N ARG A 48 10.67 5.86 2.20
CA ARG A 48 10.75 5.89 0.73
C ARG A 48 10.89 4.49 0.16
N ASP A 49 11.67 3.62 0.78
CA ASP A 49 11.85 2.25 0.31
C ASP A 49 10.56 1.42 0.48
N ILE A 50 9.83 1.55 1.61
CA ILE A 50 8.49 0.94 1.76
C ILE A 50 7.53 1.43 0.66
N ALA A 51 7.50 2.73 0.37
CA ALA A 51 6.62 3.28 -0.67
C ALA A 51 6.94 2.74 -2.06
N ARG A 52 8.23 2.57 -2.39
CA ARG A 52 8.68 1.99 -3.66
C ARG A 52 8.27 0.53 -3.78
N LEU A 53 8.50 -0.27 -2.73
CA LEU A 53 8.10 -1.68 -2.67
C LEU A 53 6.59 -1.85 -2.88
N LYS A 54 5.78 -1.09 -2.15
CA LYS A 54 4.31 -1.11 -2.29
C LYS A 54 3.85 -0.68 -3.70
N THR A 55 4.55 0.28 -4.30
CA THR A 55 4.23 0.74 -5.67
C THR A 55 4.50 -0.36 -6.70
N VAL A 56 5.64 -1.04 -6.62
CA VAL A 56 5.98 -2.13 -7.55
C VAL A 56 5.05 -3.33 -7.36
N LEU A 57 4.74 -3.69 -6.11
CA LEU A 57 3.75 -4.73 -5.81
C LEU A 57 2.39 -4.40 -6.47
N ARG A 58 1.94 -3.15 -6.35
CA ARG A 58 0.71 -2.69 -7.00
C ARG A 58 0.79 -2.69 -8.52
N GLN A 59 1.94 -2.37 -9.10
CA GLN A 59 2.15 -2.42 -10.55
C GLN A 59 2.05 -3.85 -11.07
N GLN A 60 2.63 -4.82 -10.35
CA GLN A 60 2.52 -6.24 -10.68
C GLN A 60 1.07 -6.72 -10.60
N GLU A 61 0.35 -6.37 -9.53
CA GLU A 61 -1.08 -6.68 -9.39
C GLU A 61 -1.91 -6.10 -10.54
N LEU A 62 -1.75 -4.83 -10.88
CA LEU A 62 -2.52 -4.19 -11.95
C LEU A 62 -2.22 -4.80 -13.33
N GLY A 63 -0.97 -5.21 -13.58
CA GLY A 63 -0.60 -5.95 -14.78
C GLY A 63 -1.25 -7.32 -14.88
N GLN A 64 -1.48 -8.00 -13.74
CA GLN A 64 -2.18 -9.28 -13.67
C GLN A 64 -3.71 -9.13 -13.78
N VAL A 65 -4.28 -8.06 -13.22
CA VAL A 65 -5.73 -7.77 -13.29
C VAL A 65 -6.20 -7.55 -14.74
N ALA A 66 -5.33 -7.09 -15.63
CA ALA A 66 -5.64 -6.97 -17.06
C ALA A 66 -5.90 -8.32 -17.76
N GLN A 67 -5.50 -9.45 -17.17
CA GLN A 67 -5.67 -10.78 -17.78
C GLN A 67 -6.80 -11.62 -17.17
N THR A 68 -7.41 -11.19 -16.05
CA THR A 68 -8.41 -12.00 -15.32
C THR A 68 -9.84 -11.41 -15.31
N THR A 69 -10.10 -10.30 -16.00
CA THR A 69 -11.46 -9.76 -16.11
C THR A 69 -12.27 -10.48 -17.19
N THR A 70 -12.94 -11.57 -16.82
CA THR A 70 -14.31 -11.79 -17.29
C THR A 70 -15.18 -10.66 -16.71
N PRO A 71 -15.84 -9.84 -17.53
CA PRO A 71 -16.57 -8.66 -17.05
C PRO A 71 -17.94 -9.07 -16.48
N ALA A 72 -18.05 -9.19 -15.16
CA ALA A 72 -19.35 -9.34 -14.50
C ALA A 72 -19.37 -8.69 -13.11
N ALA A 73 -19.53 -7.36 -13.06
CA ALA A 73 -20.18 -6.68 -11.93
C ALA A 73 -20.67 -5.30 -12.37
N ALA A 74 -21.97 -5.26 -12.65
CA ALA A 74 -22.73 -4.13 -13.16
C ALA A 74 -22.71 -2.87 -12.24
N PRO A 75 -22.90 -1.67 -12.82
CA PRO A 75 -22.97 -0.42 -12.08
C PRO A 75 -24.27 -0.37 -11.26
N LYS A 76 -24.16 -0.09 -9.96
CA LYS A 76 -25.33 0.14 -9.10
C LYS A 76 -26.07 1.39 -9.58
N LYS A 77 -27.26 1.20 -10.17
CA LYS A 77 -28.19 2.26 -10.52
C LYS A 77 -28.58 3.03 -9.24
N ARG A 78 -28.31 4.34 -9.29
CA ARG A 78 -28.90 5.39 -8.45
C ARG A 78 -30.43 5.33 -8.61
N ALA A 79 -31.12 4.74 -7.64
CA ALA A 79 -32.57 4.76 -7.55
C ALA A 79 -32.99 5.96 -6.67
N ALA A 80 -33.34 7.07 -7.32
CA ALA A 80 -34.17 8.10 -6.73
C ALA A 80 -35.63 7.78 -7.05
N LYS A 81 -36.49 7.55 -6.05
CA LYS A 81 -37.93 7.83 -6.18
C LYS A 81 -38.61 8.04 -4.82
N LYS A 82 -38.85 9.33 -4.56
CA LYS A 82 -39.97 9.97 -3.86
C LYS A 82 -41.18 9.05 -3.59
N THR A 83 -41.59 8.94 -2.32
CA THR A 83 -42.97 8.63 -1.93
C THR A 83 -43.40 9.64 -0.86
N ALA A 84 -44.42 10.41 -1.22
CA ALA A 84 -45.24 11.19 -0.31
C ALA A 84 -46.19 10.26 0.47
N SER A 85 -46.60 10.66 1.68
CA SER A 85 -47.88 10.33 2.37
C SER A 85 -47.68 10.65 3.86
N ALA A 86 -48.16 11.78 4.38
CA ALA A 86 -49.53 12.03 4.84
C ALA A 86 -49.87 11.35 6.18
N GLY A 87 -50.13 12.20 7.19
CA GLY A 87 -51.10 12.02 8.28
C GLY A 87 -50.93 10.86 9.27
N LYS A 88 -50.56 11.16 10.51
CA LYS A 88 -51.53 11.47 11.59
C LYS A 88 -50.80 12.07 12.78
#